data_AF-A0A841LAA0-F1
#
_entry.id   AF-A0A841LAA0-F1
#
_cell.length_a   1.000
_cell.length_b   1.000
_cell.length_c   1.000
_cell.angle_alpha   90.00
_cell.angle_beta   90.00
_cell.angle_gamma   90.00
#
_symmetry.space_group_name_H-M   'P 1'
#
loop_
_entity.id
_entity.type
_entity.pdbx_description
1 polymer ?
#
loop_
_entity_poly.entity_id
_entity_poly.type
_entity_poly.pdbx_seq_one_letter_code
_entity_poly.pdbx_strand_id
1 'polypeptide(L)'
;MTQREGLASVNLGATKAIGQRLVTEGRFENLSEACRAGLRRLEDDARVIDRLVSLGQEGMASGIDESFDVDSFVDEMSATT
;
A
#
# COMPACT_ATOMS: atom_id res chain seq x y z
N MET A 1 5.42 -34.09 -19.21
CA MET A 1 5.42 -33.38 -17.91
C MET A 1 4.63 -32.09 -18.09
N THR A 2 3.36 -32.09 -17.72
CA THR A 2 2.51 -30.89 -17.82
C THR A 2 2.93 -29.94 -16.69
N GLN A 3 3.67 -28.88 -17.02
CA GLN A 3 3.84 -27.78 -16.07
C GLN A 3 2.45 -27.23 -15.75
N ARG A 4 2.09 -27.21 -14.47
CA ARG A 4 0.91 -26.52 -13.98
C ARG A 4 1.27 -25.04 -13.93
N GLU A 5 1.06 -24.32 -15.03
CA GLU A 5 1.21 -22.87 -15.05
C GLU A 5 0.37 -22.24 -13.93
N GLY A 6 0.97 -21.34 -13.16
CA GLY A 6 0.31 -20.63 -12.05
C GLY A 6 0.54 -21.18 -10.64
N LEU A 7 1.32 -22.25 -10.46
CA LEU A 7 1.72 -22.72 -9.12
C LEU A 7 3.22 -22.50 -8.88
N ALA A 8 3.54 -21.64 -7.91
CA ALA A 8 4.91 -21.44 -7.43
C ALA A 8 5.15 -22.25 -6.15
N SER A 9 6.31 -22.92 -6.07
CA SER A 9 6.80 -23.51 -4.83
C SER A 9 7.68 -22.48 -4.12
N VAL A 10 7.35 -22.16 -2.86
CA VAL A 10 8.05 -21.15 -2.07
C VAL A 10 8.41 -21.68 -0.68
N ASN A 11 9.57 -21.28 -0.16
CA ASN A 11 9.94 -21.57 1.23
C ASN A 11 9.54 -20.38 2.11
N LEU A 12 8.63 -20.63 3.05
CA LEU A 12 8.08 -19.60 3.94
C LEU A 12 8.89 -19.42 5.24
N GLY A 13 9.88 -20.27 5.51
CA GLY A 13 10.66 -20.23 6.74
C GLY A 13 9.79 -20.12 8.00
N ALA A 14 10.17 -19.22 8.92
CA ALA A 14 9.44 -18.98 10.17
C ALA A 14 8.02 -18.41 9.95
N THR A 15 7.80 -17.68 8.85
CA THR A 15 6.51 -17.04 8.52
C THR A 15 5.40 -18.06 8.27
N LYS A 16 5.75 -19.33 7.96
CA LYS A 16 4.78 -20.42 7.84
C LYS A 16 3.89 -20.56 9.07
N ALA A 17 4.44 -20.36 10.27
CA ALA A 17 3.68 -20.47 11.52
C ALA A 17 2.58 -19.41 11.63
N ILE A 18 2.85 -18.19 11.12
CA ILE A 18 1.85 -17.10 11.06
C ILE A 18 0.73 -17.51 10.11
N GLY A 19 1.06 -17.98 8.90
CA GLY A 19 0.07 -18.42 7.92
C GLY A 19 -0.80 -19.58 8.45
N GLN A 20 -0.19 -20.57 9.12
CA GLN A 20 -0.92 -21.69 9.71
C GLN A 20 -1.87 -21.23 10.80
N ARG A 21 -1.43 -20.34 11.69
CA ARG A 21 -2.30 -19.75 12.72
C ARG A 21 -3.52 -19.05 12.11
N LEU A 22 -3.31 -18.24 11.08
CA LEU A 22 -4.41 -17.52 10.41
C LEU A 22 -5.42 -18.46 9.74
N VAL A 23 -4.96 -19.59 9.19
CA VAL A 23 -5.84 -20.64 8.65
C VAL A 23 -6.60 -21.34 9.77
N THR A 24 -5.94 -21.70 10.87
CA THR A 24 -6.59 -22.33 12.03
C THR A 24 -7.63 -21.41 12.69
N GLU A 25 -7.40 -20.10 12.68
CA GLU A 25 -8.35 -19.08 13.13
C GLU A 25 -9.53 -18.89 12.15
N GLY A 26 -9.55 -19.58 11.01
CA GLY A 26 -10.60 -19.47 9.99
C GLY A 26 -10.55 -18.19 9.17
N ARG A 27 -9.45 -17.42 9.24
CA ARG A 27 -9.29 -16.16 8.49
C ARG A 27 -8.99 -16.37 7.01
N PHE A 28 -8.42 -17.52 6.67
CA PHE A 28 -8.14 -17.95 5.30
C PHE A 28 -8.40 -19.45 5.18
N GLU A 29 -8.81 -19.92 4.01
CA GLU A 29 -9.09 -21.33 3.76
C GLU A 29 -7.79 -22.18 3.69
N ASN A 30 -6.71 -21.57 3.21
CA ASN A 30 -5.42 -22.24 3.05
C ASN A 30 -4.23 -21.28 3.07
N LEU A 31 -3.02 -21.85 3.18
CA LEU A 31 -1.76 -21.10 3.20
C LEU A 31 -1.53 -20.27 1.92
N SER A 32 -1.90 -20.78 0.75
CA SER A 32 -1.70 -20.07 -0.51
C SER A 32 -2.56 -18.81 -0.59
N GLU A 33 -3.78 -18.86 -0.07
CA GLU A 33 -4.64 -17.69 0.08
C GLU A 33 -4.04 -16.66 1.04
N ALA A 34 -3.60 -17.09 2.23
CA ALA A 34 -2.95 -16.22 3.19
C ALA A 34 -1.69 -15.54 2.61
N CYS A 35 -0.88 -16.28 1.83
CA CYS A 35 0.29 -15.73 1.16
C CYS A 35 -0.08 -14.68 0.11
N ARG A 36 -1.10 -14.94 -0.72
CA ARG A 36 -1.57 -13.98 -1.72
C ARG A 36 -2.14 -12.71 -1.09
N ALA A 37 -2.87 -12.83 0.01
CA ALA A 37 -3.36 -11.68 0.76
C ALA A 37 -2.21 -10.84 1.33
N GLY A 38 -1.18 -11.49 1.88
CA GLY A 38 0.04 -10.82 2.35
C GLY A 38 0.79 -10.09 1.23
N LEU A 39 0.97 -10.73 0.08
CA LEU A 39 1.62 -10.12 -1.09
C LEU A 39 0.83 -8.93 -1.65
N ARG A 40 -0.50 -9.04 -1.73
CA ARG A 40 -1.36 -7.92 -2.16
C ARG A 40 -1.19 -6.71 -1.23
N ARG A 41 -1.17 -6.95 0.09
CA ARG A 41 -0.96 -5.89 1.07
C ARG A 41 0.39 -5.20 0.88
N LEU A 42 1.46 -5.98 0.66
CA LEU A 42 2.79 -5.44 0.40
C LEU A 42 2.82 -4.60 -0.88
N GLU A 43 2.14 -5.04 -1.94
CA GLU A 43 2.02 -4.29 -3.18
C GLU A 43 1.25 -2.97 -2.98
N ASP A 44 0.14 -3.00 -2.24
CA ASP A 44 -0.63 -1.79 -1.93
C ASP A 44 0.20 -0.80 -1.10
N ASP A 45 0.96 -1.27 -0.11
CA ASP A 45 1.84 -0.43 0.69
C ASP A 45 2.97 0.18 -0.16
N ALA A 46 3.54 -0.58 -1.09
CA ALA A 46 4.53 -0.06 -2.04
C ALA A 46 3.95 1.05 -2.95
N ARG A 47 2.73 0.86 -3.46
CA ARG A 47 2.04 1.89 -4.27
C ARG A 47 1.80 3.17 -3.50
N VAL A 48 1.44 3.08 -2.22
CA VAL A 48 1.26 4.25 -1.35
C VAL A 48 2.58 5.01 -1.19
N ILE A 49 3.69 4.29 -0.93
CA ILE A 49 5.01 4.90 -0.79
C ILE A 49 5.42 5.61 -2.08
N ASP A 50 5.29 4.94 -3.22
CA ASP A 50 5.64 5.52 -4.53
C ASP A 50 4.82 6.79 -4.81
N ARG A 51 3.51 6.76 -4.48
CA ARG A 51 2.64 7.93 -4.63
C ARG A 51 3.06 9.08 -3.73
N LEU A 52 3.40 8.81 -2.47
CA LEU A 52 3.85 9.83 -1.52
C LEU A 52 5.16 10.48 -1.97
N VAL A 53 6.12 9.67 -2.44
CA VAL A 53 7.40 10.19 -2.97
C VAL A 53 7.15 11.07 -4.19
N SER A 54 6.30 10.62 -5.12
CA SER A 54 5.91 11.39 -6.31
C SER A 54 5.26 12.73 -5.94
N LEU A 55 4.30 12.74 -5.02
CA LEU A 55 3.65 13.98 -4.55
C LEU A 55 4.63 14.92 -3.85
N GLY A 56 5.54 14.38 -3.04
CA GLY A 56 6.58 15.18 -2.39
C GLY A 56 7.52 15.83 -3.41
N GLN A 57 7.89 15.11 -4.46
CA GLN A 57 8.70 15.65 -5.56
C GLN A 57 7.96 16.73 -6.35
N GLU A 58 6.68 16.52 -6.67
CA GLU A 58 5.84 17.54 -7.31
C GLU A 58 5.75 18.81 -6.45
N GLY A 59 5.54 18.68 -5.14
CA GLY A 59 5.46 19.81 -4.21
C GLY A 59 6.80 20.55 -4.04
N MET A 60 7.94 19.86 -4.04
CA MET A 60 9.24 20.53 -4.04
C MET A 60 9.51 21.26 -5.37
N ALA A 61 9.09 20.68 -6.49
CA ALA A 61 9.26 21.27 -7.81
C ALA A 61 8.35 22.48 -8.06
N SER A 62 7.21 22.58 -7.37
CA SER A 62 6.32 23.75 -7.47
C SER A 62 6.86 25.02 -6.81
N GLY A 63 7.97 24.91 -6.06
CA GLY A 63 8.51 26.01 -5.28
C GLY A 63 7.78 26.21 -3.95
N ILE A 64 8.32 27.09 -3.11
CA ILE A 64 7.77 27.44 -1.79
C ILE A 64 7.11 28.81 -1.89
N ASP A 65 5.86 28.92 -1.45
CA ASP A 65 5.21 30.20 -1.23
C ASP A 65 5.57 30.71 0.18
N GLU A 66 6.54 31.62 0.24
CA GLU A 66 6.97 32.26 1.48
C GLU A 66 5.96 33.28 2.03
N SER A 67 4.93 33.62 1.24
CA SER A 67 3.94 34.65 1.55
C SER A 67 2.56 34.10 1.91
N PHE A 68 2.44 32.80 2.13
CA PHE A 68 1.16 32.16 2.43
C PHE A 68 0.54 32.71 3.72
N ASP A 69 -0.63 33.35 3.59
CA ASP A 69 -1.46 33.87 4.69
C ASP A 69 -2.75 33.07 4.81
N VAL A 70 -2.96 32.46 5.98
CA VAL A 70 -4.08 31.54 6.21
C VAL A 70 -5.43 32.27 6.18
N ASP A 71 -5.50 33.47 6.76
CA ASP A 71 -6.75 34.23 6.87
C ASP A 71 -7.23 34.64 5.46
N SER A 72 -6.33 35.21 4.65
CA SER A 72 -6.62 35.57 3.25
C SER A 72 -7.05 34.36 2.40
N PHE A 73 -6.39 33.21 2.60
CA PHE A 73 -6.71 31.97 1.87
C PHE A 73 -8.11 31.43 2.23
N VAL A 74 -8.48 31.46 3.51
CA VAL A 74 -9.80 31.00 3.97
C VAL A 74 -10.90 31.93 3.48
N ASP A 75 -10.67 33.25 3.51
CA ASP A 75 -11.60 34.23 2.97
C ASP A 75 -11.84 34.02 1.46
N GLU A 76 -10.78 33.79 0.68
CA GLU A 76 -10.87 33.50 -0.75
C GLU A 76 -11.64 32.20 -1.05
N MET A 77 -11.35 31.12 -0.31
CA MET A 77 -12.04 29.83 -0.49
C MET A 77 -13.52 29.89 -0.11
N SER A 78 -13.87 30.63 0.95
CA SER A 78 -15.26 30.73 1.43
C SER A 78 -16.12 31.63 0.54
N ALA A 79 -15.52 32.64 -0.11
CA ALA A 79 -16.20 33.51 -1.07
C ALA A 79 -16.51 32.83 -2.42
N THR A 80 -15.84 31.71 -2.72
CA THR A 80 -16.01 30.96 -3.98
C THR A 80 -17.14 29.91 -3.92
N THR A 81 -17.76 29.71 -2.74
CA THR A 81 -18.95 28.85 -2.55
C THR A 81 -20.23 29.66 -2.56
#